data_AF-A0A1F4YAN4-F1
#
_entry.id   AF-A0A1F4YAN4-F1
#
_cell.length_a   1.000
_cell.length_b   1.000
_cell.length_c   1.000
_cell.angle_alpha   90.00
_cell.angle_beta   90.00
_cell.angle_gamma   90.00
#
_symmetry.space_group_name_H-M   'P 1'
#
loop_
_entity.id
_entity.type
_entity.pdbx_description
1 polymer ?
#
loop_
_entity_poly.entity_id
_entity_poly.type
_entity_poly.pdbx_seq_one_letter_code
_entity_poly.pdbx_strand_id
1 'polypeptide(L)'
;MSGATILTIMALSNAVLVAVLVFLVFIDKRRGEFPENAAIVGHSSAIPAEGIPAVSAKSDGATPTSSVSREPDYSAKVKLALARLESGARPEAVGEEFGFSRSELGVLVASARRARQMTLQDETSRLIQD
;
A
#
# COMPACT_ATOMS: atom_id res chain seq x y z
N MET A 1 37.97 -31.21 7.68
CA MET A 1 37.62 -29.78 7.47
C MET A 1 38.50 -28.93 8.37
N SER A 2 39.17 -27.90 7.84
CA SER A 2 40.07 -27.02 8.63
C SER A 2 39.28 -25.89 9.30
N GLY A 3 39.63 -25.51 10.54
CA GLY A 3 38.96 -24.45 11.31
C GLY A 3 38.92 -23.07 10.63
N ALA A 4 39.83 -22.82 9.69
CA ALA A 4 39.81 -21.60 8.85
C ALA A 4 38.55 -21.48 7.98
N THR A 5 37.94 -22.61 7.59
CA THR A 5 36.75 -22.68 6.73
C THR A 5 35.50 -22.20 7.46
N ILE A 6 35.39 -22.49 8.77
CA ILE A 6 34.22 -22.10 9.58
C ILE A 6 34.23 -20.60 9.85
N LEU A 7 35.40 -20.03 10.16
CA LEU A 7 35.57 -18.60 10.37
C LEU A 7 35.25 -17.79 9.11
N THR A 8 35.63 -18.28 7.93
CA THR A 8 35.31 -17.61 6.65
C THR A 8 33.83 -17.67 6.31
N ILE A 9 33.15 -18.79 6.57
CA ILE A 9 31.69 -18.90 6.37
C ILE A 9 30.92 -17.98 7.34
N MET A 10 31.31 -17.95 8.63
CA MET A 10 30.68 -17.04 9.61
C MET A 10 30.89 -15.57 9.22
N ALA A 11 32.09 -15.20 8.80
CA ALA A 11 32.40 -13.84 8.36
C ALA A 11 31.61 -13.45 7.10
N LEU A 12 31.51 -14.37 6.12
CA LEU A 12 30.77 -14.14 4.88
C LEU A 12 29.27 -13.94 5.15
N SER A 13 28.67 -14.76 6.03
CA SER A 13 27.26 -14.64 6.39
C SER A 13 26.92 -13.28 7.00
N ASN A 14 27.75 -12.79 7.93
CA ASN A 14 27.56 -11.47 8.53
C ASN A 14 27.81 -10.34 7.54
N ALA A 15 28.82 -10.47 6.67
CA ALA A 15 29.10 -9.48 5.64
C ALA A 15 27.93 -9.32 4.66
N VAL A 16 27.30 -10.44 4.26
CA VAL A 16 26.10 -10.42 3.40
C VAL A 16 24.94 -9.72 4.10
N LEU A 17 24.68 -10.03 5.37
CA LEU A 17 23.61 -9.40 6.15
C LEU A 17 23.82 -7.87 6.22
N VAL A 18 25.03 -7.43 6.54
CA VAL A 18 25.39 -6.01 6.61
C VAL A 18 25.24 -5.33 5.24
N ALA A 19 25.68 -5.96 4.15
CA ALA A 19 25.55 -5.42 2.80
C ALA A 19 24.08 -5.25 2.39
N VAL A 20 23.22 -6.21 2.73
CA VAL A 20 21.77 -6.13 2.48
C VAL A 20 21.16 -4.98 3.28
N LEU A 21 21.50 -4.82 4.57
CA LEU A 21 20.99 -3.74 5.40
C LEU A 21 21.39 -2.36 4.87
N VAL A 22 22.67 -2.19 4.50
CA VAL A 22 23.17 -0.93 3.90
C VAL A 22 22.45 -0.63 2.58
N PHE A 23 22.25 -1.65 1.74
CA PHE A 23 21.53 -1.49 0.47
C PHE A 23 20.06 -1.08 0.66
N LEU A 24 19.36 -1.67 1.64
CA LEU A 24 17.99 -1.30 1.97
C LEU A 24 17.88 0.15 2.48
N VAL A 25 18.80 0.57 3.35
CA VAL A 25 18.87 1.97 3.83
C VAL A 25 19.14 2.94 2.67
N PHE A 26 19.96 2.55 1.71
CA PHE A 26 20.26 3.37 0.54
C PHE A 26 19.05 3.53 -0.40
N ILE A 27 18.27 2.46 -0.61
CA ILE A 27 17.03 2.52 -1.39
C ILE A 27 15.99 3.40 -0.68
N ASP A 28 15.88 3.28 0.63
CA ASP A 28 14.95 4.09 1.44
C ASP A 28 15.25 5.60 1.28
N LYS A 29 16.53 5.98 1.37
CA LYS A 29 16.97 7.37 1.11
C LYS A 29 16.66 7.86 -0.31
N ARG A 30 16.80 7.01 -1.34
CA ARG A 30 16.49 7.39 -2.73
C ARG A 30 15.00 7.48 -3.05
N ARG A 31 14.12 6.89 -2.25
CA ARG A 31 12.66 6.99 -2.44
C ARG A 31 12.05 8.26 -1.83
N GLY A 32 12.79 8.97 -0.97
CA GLY A 32 12.39 10.24 -0.37
C GLY A 32 12.67 11.49 -1.23
N GLU A 33 13.42 11.36 -2.33
CA GLU A 33 13.79 12.48 -3.22
C GLU A 33 13.13 12.34 -4.61
N PHE A 34 11.82 12.09 -4.65
CA PHE A 34 11.04 12.42 -5.86
C PHE A 34 10.57 13.88 -5.74
N PRO A 35 10.87 14.73 -6.73
CA PRO A 35 10.84 16.17 -6.59
C PRO A 35 9.40 16.67 -6.49
N GLU A 36 9.15 17.48 -5.45
CA GLU A 36 7.94 18.27 -5.22
C GLU A 36 7.68 19.35 -6.30
N ASN A 37 8.38 19.28 -7.45
CA ASN A 37 8.44 20.31 -8.49
C ASN A 37 7.73 19.94 -9.81
N ALA A 38 6.97 18.83 -9.88
CA ALA A 38 6.28 18.44 -11.11
C ALA A 38 4.85 19.04 -11.27
N ALA A 39 4.39 19.87 -10.34
CA ALA A 39 3.00 20.39 -10.32
C ALA A 39 2.86 21.91 -10.61
N ILE A 40 3.89 22.57 -11.15
CA ILE A 40 3.82 24.00 -11.50
C ILE A 40 4.11 24.20 -13.00
N VAL A 41 3.22 23.77 -13.89
CA VAL A 41 2.99 24.44 -15.19
C VAL A 41 1.58 24.09 -15.68
N GLY A 42 0.67 25.06 -15.64
CA GLY A 42 -0.70 24.93 -16.14
C GLY A 42 -1.66 26.04 -15.72
N HIS A 43 -1.20 27.30 -15.65
CA HIS A 43 -2.10 28.45 -15.64
C HIS A 43 -2.56 28.73 -17.07
N SER A 44 -3.87 28.70 -17.33
CA SER A 44 -4.46 29.56 -18.37
C SER A 44 -5.96 29.79 -18.13
N SER A 45 -6.31 31.08 -18.17
CA SER A 45 -7.63 31.71 -18.33
C SER A 45 -8.74 31.31 -17.34
N ALA A 46 -9.16 32.15 -16.38
CA ALA A 46 -9.88 33.42 -16.58
C ALA A 46 -11.06 33.30 -17.56
N ILE A 47 -12.23 32.91 -17.04
CA ILE A 47 -13.52 33.23 -17.63
C ILE A 47 -14.38 33.84 -16.51
N PRO A 48 -14.59 35.17 -16.48
CA PRO A 48 -15.64 35.78 -15.68
C PRO A 48 -16.94 35.70 -16.48
N ALA A 49 -17.96 35.06 -15.93
CA ALA A 49 -19.30 35.13 -16.47
C ALA A 49 -20.25 35.55 -15.34
N GLU A 50 -20.42 36.86 -15.21
CA GLU A 50 -21.68 37.44 -14.78
C GLU A 50 -22.83 36.89 -15.64
N GLY A 51 -24.01 36.73 -15.02
CA GLY A 51 -25.25 36.31 -15.66
C GLY A 51 -25.40 34.80 -15.62
N ILE A 52 -26.42 34.24 -14.96
CA ILE A 52 -27.80 34.15 -15.48
C ILE A 52 -28.73 33.86 -14.27
N PRO A 53 -30.00 34.33 -14.29
CA PRO A 53 -30.78 34.60 -13.08
C PRO A 53 -31.55 33.40 -12.52
N ALA A 54 -32.07 33.60 -11.31
CA ALA A 54 -32.95 32.74 -10.57
C ALA A 54 -34.17 32.26 -11.37
N VAL A 55 -34.39 30.95 -11.38
CA VAL A 55 -35.70 30.36 -11.66
C VAL A 55 -36.04 29.41 -10.52
N SER A 56 -36.95 29.88 -9.66
CA SER A 56 -37.72 29.05 -8.76
C SER A 56 -38.48 27.99 -9.55
N ALA A 57 -38.23 26.72 -9.26
CA ALA A 57 -39.15 25.64 -9.58
C ALA A 57 -39.38 24.82 -8.30
N LYS A 58 -40.49 25.16 -7.65
CA LYS A 58 -41.16 24.37 -6.62
C LYS A 58 -41.69 23.10 -7.31
N SER A 59 -41.35 21.91 -6.84
CA SER A 59 -42.08 20.69 -7.20
C SER A 59 -42.03 19.73 -6.02
N ASP A 60 -43.23 19.32 -5.65
CA ASP A 60 -43.60 18.57 -4.46
C ASP A 60 -43.10 17.12 -4.46
N GLY A 61 -42.99 16.58 -3.24
CA GLY A 61 -43.40 15.21 -2.94
C GLY A 61 -42.56 14.08 -3.55
N ALA A 62 -41.43 13.76 -2.93
CA ALA A 62 -40.89 12.41 -2.96
C ALA A 62 -40.24 12.08 -1.60
N THR A 63 -40.89 11.15 -0.90
CA THR A 63 -40.46 10.43 0.29
C THR A 63 -38.96 10.13 0.30
N PRO A 64 -38.17 10.49 1.33
CA PRO A 64 -36.91 9.82 1.57
C PRO A 64 -37.25 8.47 2.23
N THR A 65 -37.70 7.51 1.43
CA THR A 65 -37.46 6.11 1.81
C THR A 65 -35.95 5.97 1.85
N SER A 66 -35.39 5.78 3.04
CA SER A 66 -33.99 5.43 3.24
C SER A 66 -33.70 4.12 2.51
N SER A 67 -33.31 4.24 1.25
CA SER A 67 -32.80 3.12 0.48
C SER A 67 -31.44 2.74 1.08
N VAL A 68 -31.41 1.55 1.65
CA VAL A 68 -30.21 0.81 2.04
C VAL A 68 -29.28 0.74 0.82
N SER A 69 -28.24 1.56 0.80
CA SER A 69 -27.18 1.46 -0.22
C SER A 69 -26.33 0.23 0.06
N ARG A 70 -26.55 -0.80 -0.76
CA ARG A 70 -25.69 -1.95 -0.97
C ARG A 70 -24.25 -1.50 -1.26
N GLU A 71 -23.32 -1.70 -0.33
CA GLU A 71 -21.92 -1.96 -0.67
C GLU A 71 -21.47 -3.31 -0.06
N PRO A 72 -21.95 -4.45 -0.59
CA PRO A 72 -21.39 -5.77 -0.25
C PRO A 72 -19.97 -5.99 -0.81
N ASP A 73 -19.45 -5.12 -1.68
CA ASP A 73 -18.21 -5.39 -2.43
C ASP A 73 -16.92 -4.86 -1.79
N TYR A 74 -16.98 -3.88 -0.88
CA TYR A 74 -15.75 -3.30 -0.32
C TYR A 74 -14.98 -4.33 0.54
N SER A 75 -15.68 -5.07 1.40
CA SER A 75 -15.07 -6.12 2.24
C SER A 75 -14.48 -7.28 1.42
N ALA A 76 -15.12 -7.62 0.29
CA ALA A 76 -14.63 -8.64 -0.63
C ALA A 76 -13.36 -8.17 -1.36
N LYS A 77 -13.34 -6.92 -1.83
CA LYS A 77 -12.16 -6.29 -2.43
C LYS A 77 -10.98 -6.27 -1.46
N VAL A 78 -11.22 -5.89 -0.20
CA VAL A 78 -10.18 -5.89 0.85
C VAL A 78 -9.60 -7.28 1.06
N LYS A 79 -10.44 -8.33 1.15
CA LYS A 79 -9.96 -9.72 1.30
C LYS A 79 -9.12 -10.19 0.10
N LEU A 80 -9.57 -9.90 -1.12
CA LEU A 80 -8.85 -10.26 -2.34
C LEU A 80 -7.51 -9.51 -2.45
N ALA A 81 -7.49 -8.23 -2.09
CA ALA A 81 -6.29 -7.42 -2.08
C ALA A 81 -5.29 -7.91 -1.03
N LEU A 82 -5.74 -8.24 0.18
CA LEU A 82 -4.90 -8.84 1.22
C LEU A 82 -4.28 -10.16 0.74
N ALA A 83 -5.08 -11.07 0.17
CA ALA A 83 -4.57 -12.34 -0.34
C ALA A 83 -3.49 -12.15 -1.44
N ARG A 84 -3.67 -11.16 -2.32
CA ARG A 84 -2.64 -10.84 -3.33
C ARG A 84 -1.39 -10.21 -2.73
N LEU A 85 -1.53 -9.35 -1.74
CA LEU A 85 -0.39 -8.76 -1.03
C LEU A 85 0.37 -9.84 -0.25
N GLU A 86 -0.34 -10.78 0.38
CA GLU A 86 0.19 -11.95 1.08
C GLU A 86 0.84 -12.98 0.15
N SER A 87 0.46 -13.04 -1.13
CA SER A 87 1.14 -13.86 -2.14
C SER A 87 2.35 -13.18 -2.79
N GLY A 88 2.52 -11.87 -2.60
CA GLY A 88 3.72 -11.12 -3.02
C GLY A 88 3.47 -10.16 -4.16
N ALA A 89 2.21 -9.87 -4.48
CA ALA A 89 1.86 -8.87 -5.48
C ALA A 89 2.42 -7.49 -5.10
N ARG A 90 2.78 -6.71 -6.12
CA ARG A 90 3.25 -5.33 -5.95
C ARG A 90 2.09 -4.48 -5.42
N PRO A 91 2.25 -3.77 -4.28
CA PRO A 91 1.19 -2.96 -3.71
C PRO A 91 0.61 -1.94 -4.69
N GLU A 92 1.44 -1.33 -5.51
CA GLU A 92 1.01 -0.33 -6.49
C GLU A 92 0.02 -0.93 -7.51
N ALA A 93 0.27 -2.16 -7.97
CA ALA A 93 -0.61 -2.86 -8.91
C ALA A 93 -1.93 -3.28 -8.25
N VAL A 94 -1.89 -3.70 -6.97
CA VAL A 94 -3.11 -4.02 -6.20
C VAL A 94 -3.93 -2.75 -5.93
N GLY A 95 -3.28 -1.62 -5.67
CA GLY A 95 -3.96 -0.33 -5.50
C GLY A 95 -4.69 0.10 -6.75
N GLU A 96 -4.03 0.00 -7.91
CA GLU A 96 -4.60 0.35 -9.21
C GLU A 96 -5.75 -0.61 -9.61
N GLU A 97 -5.57 -1.92 -9.45
CA GLU A 97 -6.56 -2.93 -9.83
C GLU A 97 -7.85 -2.85 -9.00
N PHE A 98 -7.73 -2.56 -7.70
CA PHE A 98 -8.88 -2.54 -6.79
C PHE A 98 -9.38 -1.13 -6.46
N GLY A 99 -8.69 -0.09 -6.94
CA GLY A 99 -9.06 1.32 -6.75
C GLY A 99 -8.80 1.84 -5.35
N PHE A 100 -7.80 1.33 -4.64
CA PHE A 100 -7.46 1.79 -3.30
C PHE A 100 -6.64 3.08 -3.33
N SER A 101 -6.98 3.99 -2.42
CA SER A 101 -6.14 5.15 -2.13
C SER A 101 -4.78 4.73 -1.53
N ARG A 102 -3.79 5.64 -1.57
CA ARG A 102 -2.46 5.39 -0.97
C ARG A 102 -2.54 5.06 0.52
N SER A 103 -3.45 5.70 1.25
CA SER A 103 -3.66 5.45 2.68
C SER A 103 -4.25 4.06 2.94
N GLU A 104 -5.26 3.65 2.17
CA GLU A 104 -5.86 2.31 2.29
C GLU A 104 -4.84 1.22 1.92
N LEU A 105 -4.08 1.43 0.84
CA LEU A 105 -3.00 0.54 0.46
C LEU A 105 -1.98 0.36 1.58
N GLY A 106 -1.58 1.45 2.24
CA GLY A 106 -0.64 1.41 3.36
C GLY A 106 -1.14 0.51 4.51
N VAL A 107 -2.43 0.59 4.85
CA VAL A 107 -3.06 -0.25 5.86
C VAL A 107 -3.09 -1.72 5.45
N LEU A 108 -3.44 -2.01 4.19
CA LEU A 108 -3.49 -3.37 3.66
C LEU A 108 -2.10 -4.02 3.62
N VAL A 109 -1.08 -3.28 3.18
CA VAL A 109 0.31 -3.77 3.12
C VAL A 109 0.86 -4.05 4.52
N ALA A 110 0.64 -3.14 5.47
CA ALA A 110 1.05 -3.36 6.86
C ALA A 110 0.38 -4.59 7.46
N SER A 111 -0.91 -4.80 7.16
CA SER A 111 -1.69 -5.94 7.63
C SER A 111 -1.17 -7.26 7.03
N ALA A 112 -0.97 -7.32 5.72
CA ALA A 112 -0.40 -8.49 5.03
C ALA A 112 1.02 -8.83 5.51
N ARG A 113 1.85 -7.80 5.79
CA ARG A 113 3.19 -8.00 6.35
C ARG A 113 3.14 -8.61 7.75
N ARG A 114 2.24 -8.13 8.61
CA ARG A 114 2.05 -8.68 9.96
C ARG A 114 1.59 -10.14 9.92
N ALA A 115 0.66 -10.47 9.02
CA ALA A 115 0.19 -11.84 8.85
C ALA A 115 1.34 -12.80 8.51
N ARG A 116 2.20 -12.43 7.54
CA ARG A 116 3.39 -13.23 7.20
C ARG A 116 4.39 -13.38 8.35
N GLN A 117 4.60 -12.33 9.15
CA GLN A 117 5.50 -12.41 10.31
C GLN A 117 4.99 -13.40 11.36
N MET A 118 3.67 -13.47 11.58
CA MET A 118 3.07 -14.44 12.50
C MET A 118 3.27 -15.87 11.98
N THR A 119 3.00 -16.13 10.70
CA THR A 119 3.22 -17.46 10.10
C THR A 119 4.67 -17.93 10.23
N LEU A 120 5.64 -17.04 9.97
CA LEU A 120 7.06 -17.37 10.11
C LEU A 120 7.45 -17.63 11.58
N GLN A 121 6.89 -16.88 12.53
CA GLN A 121 7.13 -17.11 13.96
C GLN A 121 6.55 -18.44 14.43
N ASP A 122 5.34 -18.78 13.99
CA ASP A 122 4.69 -20.05 14.31
C ASP A 122 5.47 -21.23 13.73
N GLU A 123 5.94 -21.09 12.49
CA GLU A 123 6.78 -22.09 11.82
C GLU A 123 8.14 -22.24 12.49
N THR A 124 8.77 -21.12 12.89
CA THR A 124 10.02 -21.13 13.66
C THR A 124 9.83 -21.80 15.03
N SER A 125 8.74 -21.49 15.72
CA SER A 125 8.43 -22.05 17.03
C SER A 125 8.23 -23.56 16.95
N ARG A 126 7.57 -24.05 15.89
CA ARG A 126 7.40 -25.47 15.62
C ARG A 126 8.74 -26.17 15.36
N LEU A 127 9.58 -25.60 14.49
CA LEU A 127 10.89 -26.19 14.14
C LEU A 127 11.88 -26.24 15.32
N ILE A 128 11.71 -25.40 16.35
CA ILE A 128 12.55 -25.44 17.56
C ILE A 128 12.07 -26.52 18.55
N GLN A 129 10.77 -26.84 18.52
CA GLN A 129 10.15 -27.81 19.44
C GLN A 129 10.27 -29.26 18.95
N ASP A 130 10.30 -29.45 17.63
CA ASP A 130 10.57 -30.75 16.97
C ASP A 130 12.07 -31.11 17.04
#